data_AF-A0A8S3X1M7-F1
#
_entry.id   AF-A0A8S3X1M7-F1
#
_cell.length_a   1.000
_cell.length_b   1.000
_cell.length_c   1.000
_cell.angle_alpha   90.00
_cell.angle_beta   90.00
_cell.angle_gamma   90.00
#
_symmetry.space_group_name_H-M   'P 1'
#
loop_
_entity.id
_entity.type
_entity.pdbx_description
1 polymer ?
#
loop_
_entity_poly.entity_id
_entity_poly.type
_entity_poly.pdbx_seq_one_letter_code
_entity_poly.pdbx_strand_id
1 'polypeptide(L)'
;MANFECAGCPNALDNSMSLQCHRCNDKYHVACTRITMQDFNVMSSEMKSLWNTPVRNSPVEMEFVTQRVKSRSNCSCLSASNIREIIREELRNIFSNDLHPKIHEIKNTLASFETSLSSLNQDIDKIESDHANQSAQMQHITKENETACS
;
A
#
# COMPACT_ATOMS: atom_id res chain seq x y z
N MET A 1 31.16 -15.11 -35.52
CA MET A 1 30.86 -15.24 -34.07
C MET A 1 29.60 -14.44 -33.82
N ALA A 2 28.58 -15.03 -33.19
CA ALA A 2 27.34 -14.30 -32.90
C ALA A 2 27.61 -13.28 -31.79
N ASN A 3 27.55 -11.99 -32.12
CA ASN A 3 27.61 -10.93 -31.13
C ASN A 3 26.27 -10.93 -30.39
N PHE A 4 26.26 -11.43 -29.15
CA PHE A 4 25.07 -11.34 -28.32
C PHE A 4 24.96 -9.89 -27.82
N GLU A 5 23.84 -9.24 -28.10
CA GLU A 5 23.57 -7.87 -27.64
C GLU A 5 22.79 -7.90 -26.33
N CYS A 6 23.11 -6.96 -25.44
CA CYS A 6 22.36 -6.77 -24.22
C CYS A 6 21.00 -6.15 -24.53
N ALA A 7 19.92 -6.71 -23.99
CA ALA A 7 18.58 -6.12 -24.16
C ALA A 7 18.36 -4.87 -23.28
N GLY A 8 19.30 -4.53 -22.40
CA GLY A 8 19.23 -3.38 -21.49
C GLY A 8 20.17 -2.21 -21.85
N CYS A 9 21.11 -2.39 -22.77
CA CYS A 9 22.05 -1.35 -23.19
C CYS A 9 22.56 -1.64 -24.62
N PRO A 10 23.11 -0.65 -25.35
CA PRO A 10 23.58 -0.85 -26.72
C PRO A 10 24.91 -1.63 -26.81
N ASN A 11 25.48 -2.06 -25.68
CA ASN A 11 26.79 -2.71 -25.65
C ASN A 11 26.67 -4.22 -25.90
N ALA A 12 27.70 -4.79 -26.54
CA ALA A 12 27.83 -6.23 -26.70
C ALA A 12 28.00 -6.93 -25.34
N LEU A 13 27.47 -8.14 -25.23
CA LEU A 13 27.65 -9.00 -24.07
C LEU A 13 29.03 -9.66 -24.12
N ASP A 14 29.76 -9.55 -23.03
CA ASP A 14 30.88 -10.43 -22.72
C ASP A 14 30.30 -11.73 -22.11
N ASN A 15 30.82 -12.88 -22.53
CA ASN A 15 30.26 -14.18 -22.14
C ASN A 15 30.35 -14.48 -20.63
N SER A 16 31.02 -13.64 -19.84
CA SER A 16 31.35 -13.85 -18.44
C SER A 16 30.28 -13.38 -17.45
N MET A 17 29.54 -12.30 -17.75
CA MET A 17 28.71 -11.62 -16.74
C MET A 17 27.33 -11.24 -17.29
N SER A 18 26.57 -12.25 -17.71
CA SER A 18 25.22 -12.08 -18.23
C SER A 18 24.19 -12.98 -17.56
N LEU A 19 22.95 -12.49 -17.50
CA LEU A 19 21.76 -13.23 -17.10
C LEU A 19 20.79 -13.31 -18.27
N GLN A 20 20.16 -14.47 -18.42
CA GLN A 20 19.12 -14.70 -19.42
C GLN A 20 17.76 -14.72 -18.73
N CYS A 21 16.83 -13.90 -19.21
CA CYS A 21 15.48 -13.88 -18.66
C CYS A 21 14.73 -15.15 -19.07
N HIS A 22 14.24 -15.91 -18.10
CA HIS A 22 13.49 -17.14 -18.32
C HIS A 22 12.24 -16.93 -19.18
N ARG A 23 11.55 -15.79 -19.02
CA ARG A 23 10.30 -15.49 -19.75
C ARG A 23 10.49 -15.01 -21.19
N CYS A 24 11.46 -14.14 -21.45
CA CYS A 24 11.62 -13.51 -22.77
C CYS A 24 12.85 -13.99 -23.53
N ASN A 25 13.68 -14.84 -22.92
CA ASN A 25 14.90 -15.40 -23.50
C ASN A 25 15.99 -14.37 -23.84
N ASP A 26 15.76 -13.09 -23.54
CA ASP A 26 16.70 -11.99 -23.73
C ASP A 26 17.84 -12.08 -22.72
N LYS A 27 19.04 -11.67 -23.13
CA LYS A 27 20.24 -11.62 -22.29
C LYS A 27 20.54 -10.18 -21.86
N TYR A 28 21.04 -10.04 -20.63
CA TYR A 28 21.36 -8.77 -20.00
C TYR A 28 22.72 -8.87 -19.32
N HIS A 29 23.53 -7.81 -19.35
CA HIS A 29 24.66 -7.69 -18.43
C HIS A 29 24.13 -7.72 -17.00
N VAL A 30 24.87 -8.32 -16.07
CA VAL A 30 24.51 -8.27 -14.65
C VAL A 30 24.31 -6.82 -14.20
N ALA A 31 25.16 -5.89 -14.64
CA ALA A 31 25.03 -4.45 -14.37
C ALA A 31 23.73 -3.81 -14.90
N CYS A 32 23.09 -4.39 -15.92
CA CYS A 32 21.81 -3.94 -16.46
C CYS A 32 20.61 -4.60 -15.78
N THR A 33 20.84 -5.65 -15.00
CA THR A 33 19.85 -6.25 -14.11
C THR A 33 20.02 -5.59 -12.75
N ARG A 34 18.96 -5.27 -12.02
CA ARG A 34 19.08 -4.58 -10.70
C ARG A 34 19.69 -5.45 -9.59
N ILE A 35 20.57 -6.38 -9.96
CA ILE A 35 21.23 -7.36 -9.12
C ILE A 35 22.67 -6.88 -8.92
N THR A 36 23.12 -6.85 -7.67
CA THR A 36 24.51 -6.50 -7.37
C THR A 36 25.44 -7.64 -7.79
N MET A 37 26.72 -7.34 -8.03
CA MET A 37 27.68 -8.40 -8.38
C MET A 37 27.85 -9.41 -7.23
N GLN A 38 27.70 -8.97 -5.98
CA GLN A 38 27.72 -9.84 -4.80
C GLN A 38 26.56 -10.84 -4.84
N ASP A 39 25.34 -10.37 -5.10
CA ASP A 39 24.15 -11.21 -5.22
C ASP A 39 24.29 -12.21 -6.39
N PHE A 40 24.77 -11.74 -7.54
CA PHE A 40 24.99 -12.60 -8.71
C PHE A 40 25.99 -13.74 -8.43
N ASN A 41 27.02 -13.49 -7.62
CA ASN A 41 28.02 -14.49 -7.28
C ASN A 41 27.50 -15.56 -6.32
N VAL A 42 26.53 -15.22 -5.45
CA VAL A 42 25.92 -16.18 -4.52
C VAL A 42 24.73 -16.93 -5.14
N MET A 43 24.17 -16.45 -6.25
CA MET A 43 23.09 -17.15 -6.97
C MET A 43 23.56 -18.50 -7.49
N SER A 44 22.80 -19.56 -7.19
CA SER A 44 22.98 -20.88 -7.79
C SER A 44 22.68 -20.88 -9.28
N SER A 45 23.17 -21.89 -10.01
CA SER A 45 22.86 -22.06 -11.45
C SER A 45 21.35 -22.15 -11.71
N GLU A 46 20.60 -22.74 -10.79
CA GLU A 46 19.14 -22.84 -10.85
C GLU A 46 18.47 -21.47 -10.66
N MET A 47 18.94 -20.65 -9.71
CA MET A 47 18.45 -19.28 -9.53
C MET A 47 18.72 -18.43 -10.77
N LYS A 48 19.87 -18.62 -11.42
CA LYS A 48 20.23 -17.91 -12.66
C LYS A 48 19.35 -18.35 -13.85
N SER A 49 18.97 -19.63 -13.94
CA SER A 49 18.13 -20.14 -15.03
C SER A 49 16.65 -19.76 -14.90
N LEU A 50 16.19 -19.51 -13.67
CA LEU A 50 14.82 -19.05 -13.36
C LEU A 50 14.69 -17.53 -13.24
N TRP A 51 15.80 -16.80 -13.39
CA TRP A 51 15.81 -15.35 -13.26
C TRP A 51 14.89 -14.67 -14.29
N ASN A 52 14.13 -13.67 -13.83
CA ASN A 52 13.24 -12.87 -14.67
C ASN A 52 13.58 -11.39 -14.55
N THR A 53 13.63 -10.69 -15.68
CA THR A 53 13.86 -9.25 -15.68
C THR A 53 12.71 -8.51 -14.99
N PRO A 54 13.00 -7.55 -14.08
CA PRO A 54 11.97 -6.73 -13.46
C PRO A 54 11.27 -5.79 -14.47
N VAL A 55 11.87 -5.55 -15.64
CA VAL A 55 11.45 -4.50 -16.60
C VAL A 55 10.17 -4.84 -17.37
N ARG A 56 9.60 -6.04 -17.25
CA ARG A 56 8.29 -6.38 -17.89
C ARG A 56 7.11 -6.50 -16.93
N ASN A 57 7.27 -6.08 -15.67
CA ASN A 57 6.15 -5.93 -14.74
C ASN A 57 5.96 -4.45 -14.40
N SER A 58 5.01 -3.78 -15.06
CA SER A 58 4.41 -2.45 -14.73
C SER A 58 5.07 -1.17 -15.33
N PRO A 59 4.28 -0.11 -15.59
CA PRO A 59 4.59 1.00 -16.48
C PRO A 59 5.37 2.11 -15.75
N VAL A 60 6.43 2.59 -16.39
CA VAL A 60 7.05 3.87 -16.04
C VAL A 60 7.01 4.71 -17.30
N GLU A 61 6.31 5.83 -17.21
CA GLU A 61 6.43 6.94 -18.14
C GLU A 61 7.91 7.30 -18.29
N MET A 62 8.50 6.97 -19.43
CA MET A 62 9.69 7.66 -19.91
C MET A 62 9.68 7.59 -21.43
N GLU A 63 9.56 8.78 -22.03
CA GLU A 63 9.62 9.08 -23.45
C GLU A 63 10.97 8.67 -24.06
N PHE A 64 11.22 7.39 -24.34
CA PHE A 64 12.20 6.99 -25.36
C PHE A 64 11.71 5.74 -26.08
N VAL A 65 10.81 5.97 -27.03
CA VAL A 65 10.22 4.95 -27.89
C VAL A 65 11.17 4.65 -29.05
N THR A 66 12.01 3.61 -28.92
CA THR A 66 12.41 2.84 -30.11
C THR A 66 11.33 1.79 -30.36
N GLN A 67 10.32 2.18 -31.15
CA GLN A 67 9.22 1.34 -31.59
C GLN A 67 9.76 0.18 -32.47
N ARG A 68 9.83 -1.04 -31.92
CA ARG A 68 9.76 -2.26 -32.74
C ARG A 68 8.34 -2.79 -32.66
N VAL A 69 7.47 -2.24 -33.51
CA VAL A 69 6.09 -2.73 -33.67
C VAL A 69 6.15 -3.99 -34.53
N LYS A 70 6.15 -5.18 -33.92
CA LYS A 70 5.74 -6.39 -34.64
C LYS A 70 4.22 -6.29 -34.84
N SER A 71 3.82 -6.14 -36.10
CA SER A 71 2.42 -6.18 -36.54
C SER A 71 1.73 -7.41 -35.96
N ARG A 72 0.66 -7.20 -35.20
CA ARG A 72 -0.20 -8.28 -34.70
C ARG A 72 -1.37 -8.43 -35.66
N SER A 73 -1.49 -9.63 -36.19
CA SER A 73 -2.62 -10.12 -37.00
C SER A 73 -3.97 -9.71 -36.40
N ASN A 74 -4.91 -9.31 -37.27
CA ASN A 74 -6.29 -8.99 -36.95
C ASN A 74 -6.94 -10.09 -36.09
N CYS A 75 -6.90 -9.89 -34.77
CA CYS A 75 -7.59 -10.70 -33.77
C CYS A 75 -8.74 -9.86 -33.24
N SER A 76 -9.94 -10.43 -33.16
CA SER A 76 -11.12 -9.81 -32.56
C SER A 76 -11.05 -9.71 -31.03
N CYS A 77 -9.90 -10.04 -30.43
CA CYS A 77 -9.65 -9.88 -29.01
C CYS A 77 -9.56 -8.41 -28.61
N LEU A 78 -10.04 -8.11 -27.40
CA LEU A 78 -9.95 -6.78 -26.81
C LEU A 78 -8.52 -6.27 -26.90
N SER A 79 -8.36 -5.03 -27.39
CA SER A 79 -7.06 -4.40 -27.38
C SER A 79 -6.61 -4.20 -25.92
N ALA A 80 -5.29 -4.13 -25.71
CA ALA A 80 -4.76 -3.81 -24.39
C ALA A 80 -5.31 -2.46 -23.86
N SER A 81 -5.72 -1.54 -24.75
CA SER A 81 -6.36 -0.29 -24.36
C SER A 81 -7.75 -0.53 -23.79
N ASN A 82 -8.56 -1.38 -24.44
CA ASN A 82 -9.90 -1.70 -23.96
C ASN A 82 -9.85 -2.41 -22.60
N ILE A 83 -8.89 -3.32 -22.40
CA ILE A 83 -8.71 -4.01 -21.11
C ILE A 83 -8.34 -3.01 -20.00
N ARG A 84 -7.45 -2.05 -20.28
CA ARG A 84 -7.08 -1.02 -19.30
C ARG A 84 -8.26 -0.13 -18.92
N GLU A 85 -9.10 0.26 -19.88
CA GLU A 85 -10.30 1.05 -19.60
C GLU A 85 -11.29 0.29 -18.72
N ILE A 86 -11.54 -0.99 -19.01
CA ILE A 86 -12.40 -1.85 -18.19
C ILE A 86 -11.86 -1.92 -16.76
N ILE A 87 -10.57 -2.19 -16.57
CA ILE A 87 -9.97 -2.28 -15.22
C ILE A 87 -10.08 -0.94 -14.48
N ARG A 88 -9.85 0.20 -15.14
CA ARG A 88 -9.98 1.52 -14.50
C ARG A 88 -11.40 1.77 -14.04
N GLU A 89 -12.38 1.39 -14.85
CA GLU A 89 -13.78 1.60 -14.53
C GLU A 89 -14.25 0.69 -13.38
N GLU A 90 -13.85 -0.58 -13.39
CA GLU A 90 -14.12 -1.51 -12.28
C GLU A 90 -13.47 -1.03 -10.97
N LEU A 91 -12.22 -0.56 -11.02
CA LEU A 91 -11.57 0.01 -9.84
C LEU A 91 -12.29 1.25 -9.34
N ARG A 92 -12.71 2.17 -10.23
CA ARG A 92 -13.51 3.34 -9.84
C ARG A 92 -14.82 2.92 -9.18
N ASN A 93 -15.52 1.93 -9.74
CA ASN A 93 -16.76 1.41 -9.16
C ASN A 93 -16.53 0.80 -7.77
N ILE A 94 -15.45 0.04 -7.56
CA ILE A 94 -15.12 -0.50 -6.23
C ILE A 94 -14.87 0.64 -5.23
N PHE A 95 -14.08 1.63 -5.61
CA PHE A 95 -13.79 2.76 -4.72
C PHE A 95 -15.04 3.59 -4.41
N SER A 96 -15.83 3.95 -5.42
CA SER A 96 -16.98 4.83 -5.27
C SER A 96 -18.19 4.15 -4.65
N ASN A 97 -18.48 2.90 -5.01
CA ASN A 97 -19.72 2.24 -4.61
C ASN A 97 -19.56 1.30 -3.41
N ASP A 98 -18.35 0.81 -3.12
CA ASP A 98 -18.13 -0.12 -2.01
C ASP A 98 -17.30 0.52 -0.88
N LEU A 99 -16.10 1.01 -1.19
CA LEU A 99 -15.19 1.50 -0.15
C LEU A 99 -15.61 2.86 0.42
N HIS A 100 -15.96 3.82 -0.45
CA HIS A 100 -16.28 5.17 -0.01
C HIS A 100 -17.50 5.24 0.93
N PRO A 101 -18.62 4.53 0.67
CA PRO A 101 -19.75 4.51 1.59
C PRO A 101 -19.40 3.90 2.95
N LYS A 102 -18.65 2.79 2.96
CA LYS A 102 -18.19 2.14 4.20
C LYS A 102 -17.30 3.07 5.03
N ILE A 103 -16.37 3.78 4.38
CA ILE A 103 -15.52 4.77 5.07
C ILE A 103 -16.36 5.90 5.65
N HIS A 104 -17.37 6.37 4.90
CA HIS A 104 -18.27 7.41 5.38
C HIS A 104 -19.12 6.94 6.58
N GLU A 105 -19.60 5.71 6.55
CA GLU A 105 -20.32 5.09 7.67
C GLU A 105 -19.45 5.00 8.93
N ILE A 106 -18.20 4.54 8.79
CA ILE A 106 -17.23 4.48 9.90
C ILE A 106 -16.97 5.87 10.48
N LYS A 107 -16.86 6.90 9.64
CA LYS A 107 -16.69 8.28 10.12
C LYS A 107 -17.89 8.76 10.92
N ASN A 108 -19.10 8.44 10.47
CA ASN A 108 -20.33 8.80 11.18
C ASN A 108 -20.43 8.08 12.53
N THR A 109 -20.07 6.80 12.60
CA THR A 109 -20.09 6.04 13.86
C THR A 109 -19.05 6.55 14.84
N LEU A 110 -17.86 6.92 14.36
CA LEU A 110 -16.83 7.56 15.18
C LEU A 110 -17.29 8.91 15.74
N ALA A 111 -17.92 9.76 14.94
CA ALA A 111 -18.44 11.05 15.41
C ALA A 111 -19.53 10.88 16.49
N SER A 112 -20.40 9.87 16.33
CA SER A 112 -21.39 9.51 17.34
C SER A 112 -20.74 9.03 18.65
N PHE A 113 -19.69 8.20 18.53
CA PHE A 113 -18.92 7.72 19.68
C PHE A 113 -18.20 8.85 20.41
N GLU A 114 -17.57 9.79 19.70
CA GLU A 114 -16.94 10.98 20.28
C GLU A 114 -17.95 11.83 21.04
N THR A 115 -19.15 12.03 20.47
CA THR A 115 -20.25 12.75 21.14
C THR A 115 -20.67 12.04 22.44
N SER A 116 -20.79 10.71 22.40
CA SER A 116 -21.15 9.89 23.56
C SER A 116 -20.09 9.96 24.66
N LEU A 117 -18.81 9.90 24.30
CA LEU A 117 -17.70 10.06 25.24
C LEU A 117 -17.68 11.45 25.88
N SER A 118 -17.93 12.49 25.10
CA SER A 118 -18.02 13.85 25.64
C SER A 118 -19.16 13.99 26.65
N SER A 119 -20.32 13.38 26.38
CA SER A 119 -21.44 13.35 27.32
C SER A 119 -21.07 12.60 28.60
N LEU A 120 -20.38 11.46 28.48
CA LEU A 120 -19.97 10.67 29.64
C LEU A 120 -19.00 11.45 30.53
N ASN A 121 -18.04 12.17 29.95
CA ASN A 121 -17.13 13.01 30.71
C ASN A 121 -17.89 14.10 31.49
N GLN A 122 -18.88 14.73 30.86
CA GLN A 122 -19.72 15.73 31.53
C GLN A 122 -20.50 15.12 32.70
N ASP A 123 -21.02 13.89 32.55
CA ASP A 123 -21.71 13.20 33.62
C ASP A 123 -20.77 12.83 34.78
N ILE A 124 -19.53 12.44 34.49
CA ILE A 124 -18.50 12.17 35.50
C ILE A 124 -18.19 13.44 36.30
N ASP A 125 -17.92 14.57 35.62
CA ASP A 125 -17.64 15.85 36.28
C ASP A 125 -18.80 16.27 37.20
N LYS A 126 -20.03 16.04 36.76
CA LYS A 126 -21.23 16.31 37.57
C LYS A 126 -21.29 15.42 38.81
N ILE A 127 -21.04 14.12 38.67
CA ILE A 127 -21.04 13.17 39.79
C ILE A 127 -19.97 13.56 40.81
N GLU A 128 -18.76 13.94 40.36
CA GLU A 128 -17.69 14.39 41.24
C GLU A 128 -18.08 15.65 42.03
N SER A 129 -18.70 16.63 41.36
CA SER A 129 -19.23 17.83 42.00
C SER A 129 -20.32 17.52 43.03
N ASP A 130 -21.29 16.68 42.66
CA ASP A 130 -22.39 16.28 43.56
C ASP A 130 -21.84 15.52 44.79
N HIS A 131 -20.86 14.64 44.59
CA HIS A 131 -20.19 13.93 45.66
C HIS A 131 -19.43 14.88 46.60
N ALA A 132 -18.70 15.87 46.06
CA ALA A 132 -18.01 16.87 46.87
C ALA A 132 -19.00 17.70 47.73
N ASN A 133 -20.13 18.10 47.14
CA ASN A 133 -21.19 18.82 47.85
C ASN A 133 -21.82 17.98 48.96
N GLN A 134 -22.15 16.72 48.69
CA GLN A 134 -22.69 15.79 49.69
C GLN A 134 -21.68 15.56 50.83
N SER A 135 -20.41 15.39 50.50
CA SER A 135 -19.34 15.22 51.49
C SER A 135 -19.22 16.45 52.41
N ALA A 136 -19.26 17.65 51.85
CA ALA A 136 -19.23 18.89 52.62
C ALA A 136 -20.47 19.06 53.53
N GLN A 137 -21.67 18.71 53.04
CA GLN A 137 -22.89 18.72 53.84
C GLN A 137 -22.82 17.72 55.00
N MET A 138 -22.33 16.50 54.75
CA MET A 138 -22.15 15.51 55.83
C MET A 138 -21.18 16.01 56.90
N GLN A 139 -20.04 16.59 56.51
CA GLN A 139 -19.08 17.17 57.47
C GLN A 139 -19.71 18.28 58.31
N HIS A 140 -20.54 19.13 57.70
CA HIS A 140 -21.27 20.17 58.42
C HIS A 140 -22.22 19.58 59.47
N ILE A 141 -23.04 18.60 59.08
CA ILE A 141 -23.99 17.92 59.98
C ILE A 141 -23.25 17.19 61.11
N THR A 142 -22.14 16.52 60.81
CA THR A 142 -21.30 15.86 61.84
C THR A 142 -20.82 16.87 62.86
N LYS A 143 -20.32 18.03 62.41
CA LYS A 143 -19.84 19.09 63.30
C LYS A 143 -20.96 19.69 64.16
N GLU A 144 -22.14 19.92 63.59
CA GLU A 144 -23.30 20.41 64.35
C GLU A 144 -23.72 19.43 65.45
N ASN A 145 -23.76 18.12 65.15
CA ASN A 145 -24.09 17.09 66.12
C ASN A 145 -23.06 16.99 67.26
N GLU A 146 -21.77 17.10 66.95
CA GLU A 146 -20.71 17.14 67.98
C GLU A 146 -20.86 18.34 68.92
N THR A 147 -21.22 19.51 68.37
CA THR A 147 -21.45 20.72 69.19
C THR A 147 -22.73 20.67 70.01
N ALA A 148 -23.77 19.95 69.56
CA ALA A 148 -25.04 19.83 70.29
C ALA A 148 -25.00 18.83 71.46
N CYS A 149 -24.05 17.90 71.45
CA CYS A 149 -23.83 16.92 72.53
C CYS A 149 -22.80 17.35 73.59
N SER A 150 -22.19 18.53 73.43
CA SER A 150 -21.20 19.12 74.36
C SER A 150 -21.83 20.15 75.27
#